data_AF-A0A847IR37-F1
#
_entry.id   AF-A0A847IR37-F1
#
_cell.length_a   1.000
_cell.length_b   1.000
_cell.length_c   1.000
_cell.angle_alpha   90.00
_cell.angle_beta   90.00
_cell.angle_gamma   90.00
#
_symmetry.space_group_name_H-M   'P 1'
#
loop_
_entity.id
_entity.type
_entity.pdbx_description
1 polymer ?
#
loop_
_entity_poly.entity_id
_entity_poly.type
_entity_poly.pdbx_seq_one_letter_code
_entity_poly.pdbx_strand_id
1 'polypeptide(L)'
;MKSELNLSPDYLFEVSWEVCNKVGGIHTVIATKALHMSHDMENRHILIGPDVWRDTDQNPEFLEDPRLLRSWRDRAVQEGLRIRVGRWNVPGNPIAILVDFSSYISRKDEIFTQFWKEFKVDSISGQWDYVEPALFGYASGIVVESFVRFNLAPHHKSVAQFHEWMTGT
;
A
#
# COMPACT_ATOMS: atom_id res chain seq x y z
N MET A 1 25.72 29.71 9.54
CA MET A 1 24.93 28.62 10.12
C MET A 1 24.45 27.73 8.98
N LYS A 2 24.99 26.52 8.83
CA LYS A 2 24.37 25.50 7.96
C LYS A 2 23.09 25.10 8.67
N SER A 3 21.93 25.38 8.10
CA SER A 3 20.68 24.77 8.54
C SER A 3 20.87 23.26 8.42
N GLU A 4 20.72 22.51 9.52
CA GLU A 4 20.61 21.06 9.42
C GLU A 4 19.44 20.76 8.50
N LEU A 5 19.71 20.08 7.38
CA LEU A 5 18.68 19.65 6.46
C LEU A 5 17.80 18.64 7.21
N ASN A 6 16.54 18.98 7.47
CA ASN A 6 15.59 18.00 7.98
C ASN A 6 15.32 16.97 6.87
N LEU A 7 15.88 15.77 7.04
CA LEU A 7 15.79 14.64 6.12
C LEU A 7 14.58 13.73 6.40
N SER A 8 13.82 14.00 7.47
CA SER A 8 12.66 13.18 7.82
C SER A 8 11.52 13.44 6.82
N PRO A 9 10.86 12.38 6.30
CA PRO A 9 9.69 12.56 5.47
C PRO A 9 8.50 13.03 6.31
N ASP A 10 7.65 13.85 5.70
CA ASP A 10 6.35 14.20 6.27
C ASP A 10 5.42 12.99 6.26
N TYR A 11 5.49 12.14 5.23
CA TYR A 11 4.70 10.91 5.12
C TYR A 11 5.55 9.72 4.68
N LEU A 12 5.30 8.57 5.28
CA LEU A 12 5.91 7.30 4.90
C LEU A 12 4.81 6.31 4.54
N PHE A 13 4.85 5.84 3.29
CA PHE A 13 4.02 4.74 2.81
C PHE A 13 4.87 3.47 2.78
N GLU A 14 4.40 2.40 3.41
CA GLU A 14 5.04 1.09 3.32
C GLU A 14 4.12 0.08 2.66
N VAL A 15 4.54 -0.44 1.52
CA VAL A 15 3.76 -1.38 0.72
C VAL A 15 4.36 -2.76 0.87
N SER A 16 3.54 -3.74 1.24
CA SER A 16 3.94 -5.14 1.28
C SER A 16 2.75 -6.06 1.07
N TRP A 17 3.00 -7.17 0.38
CA TRP A 17 2.04 -8.27 0.30
C TRP A 17 1.67 -8.84 1.69
N GLU A 18 2.52 -8.62 2.69
CA GLU A 18 2.38 -9.19 4.02
C GLU A 18 1.73 -8.24 5.06
N VAL A 19 1.34 -7.01 4.67
CA VAL A 19 0.58 -6.12 5.56
C VAL A 19 -0.83 -6.67 5.73
N CYS A 20 -1.23 -6.92 6.99
CA CYS A 20 -2.49 -7.59 7.35
C CYS A 20 -2.70 -8.97 6.69
N ASN A 21 -1.62 -9.61 6.21
CA ASN A 21 -1.68 -10.85 5.47
C ASN A 21 -0.42 -11.69 5.76
N LYS A 22 -0.43 -12.45 6.85
CA LYS A 22 0.74 -13.20 7.28
C LYS A 22 1.06 -14.37 6.36
N VAL A 23 2.06 -14.21 5.50
CA VAL A 23 2.59 -15.26 4.61
C VAL A 23 3.96 -15.75 5.06
N GLY A 24 4.83 -14.85 5.53
CA GLY A 24 6.22 -15.14 5.83
C GLY A 24 6.82 -14.25 6.91
N GLY A 25 8.12 -14.00 6.79
CA GLY A 25 8.89 -13.23 7.78
C GLY A 25 8.76 -11.71 7.65
N ILE A 26 8.39 -11.21 6.47
CA ILE A 26 8.29 -9.76 6.19
C ILE A 26 7.16 -9.15 7.03
N HIS A 27 6.07 -9.90 7.22
CA HIS A 27 5.02 -9.56 8.17
C HIS A 27 5.59 -9.13 9.53
N THR A 28 6.48 -9.96 10.09
CA THR A 28 7.08 -9.71 11.41
C THR A 28 8.04 -8.53 11.38
N VAL A 29 8.85 -8.40 10.33
CA VAL A 29 9.76 -7.26 10.14
C VAL A 29 8.99 -5.94 10.14
N ILE A 30 7.91 -5.86 9.35
CA ILE A 30 7.15 -4.62 9.22
C ILE A 30 6.34 -4.37 10.49
N ALA A 31 5.68 -5.38 11.07
CA ALA A 31 4.89 -5.21 12.29
C ALA A 31 5.73 -4.74 13.48
N THR A 32 6.93 -5.30 13.68
CA THR A 32 7.85 -4.86 14.74
C THR A 32 8.40 -3.46 14.48
N LYS A 33 8.68 -3.12 13.22
CA LYS A 33 9.08 -1.75 12.83
C LYS A 33 7.95 -0.73 13.07
N ALA A 34 6.71 -1.09 12.75
CA ALA A 34 5.56 -0.20 12.89
C ALA A 34 5.34 0.28 14.34
N LEU A 35 5.66 -0.56 15.34
CA LEU A 35 5.67 -0.15 16.74
C LEU A 35 6.58 1.06 16.97
N HIS A 36 7.82 1.02 16.48
CA HIS A 36 8.75 2.14 16.61
C HIS A 36 8.29 3.35 15.82
N MET A 37 7.86 3.14 14.57
CA MET A 37 7.38 4.23 13.70
C MET A 37 6.14 4.94 14.24
N SER A 38 5.32 4.26 15.06
CA SER A 38 4.13 4.87 15.68
C SER A 38 4.48 6.03 16.62
N HIS A 39 5.68 6.03 17.22
CA HIS A 39 6.16 7.11 18.06
C HIS A 39 6.67 8.32 17.25
N ASP A 40 7.35 8.07 16.13
CA ASP A 40 8.01 9.14 15.36
C ASP A 40 7.09 9.78 14.31
N MET A 41 6.20 9.00 13.72
CA MET A 41 5.38 9.42 12.58
C MET A 41 3.87 9.39 12.85
N GLU A 42 3.43 8.75 13.94
CA GLU A 42 2.01 8.63 14.29
C GLU A 42 1.17 8.18 13.08
N ASN A 43 0.15 8.96 12.70
CA ASN A 43 -0.74 8.69 11.57
C ASN A 43 -0.14 9.04 10.19
N ARG A 44 1.12 9.47 10.14
CA ARG A 44 1.85 9.76 8.88
C ARG A 44 2.65 8.56 8.38
N HIS A 45 2.73 7.49 9.16
CA HIS A 45 3.17 6.17 8.70
C HIS A 45 1.95 5.33 8.31
N ILE A 46 1.80 5.07 7.01
CA ILE A 46 0.65 4.39 6.42
C ILE A 46 1.15 3.11 5.76
N LEU A 47 0.56 1.97 6.14
CA LEU A 47 0.88 0.69 5.52
C LEU A 47 -0.18 0.31 4.50
N ILE A 48 0.26 -0.32 3.42
CA ILE A 48 -0.58 -0.73 2.30
C ILE A 48 -0.40 -2.23 2.08
N GLY A 49 -1.51 -2.96 2.12
CA GLY A 49 -1.57 -4.40 1.95
C GLY A 49 -2.66 -4.84 0.97
N PRO A 50 -2.65 -6.10 0.53
CA PRO A 50 -3.65 -6.62 -0.40
C PRO A 50 -4.95 -6.99 0.34
N ASP A 51 -6.11 -6.69 -0.25
CA ASP A 51 -7.42 -7.16 0.24
C ASP A 51 -7.75 -8.55 -0.32
N VAL A 52 -7.05 -9.56 0.20
CA VAL A 52 -7.12 -10.96 -0.27
C VAL A 52 -7.92 -11.89 0.65
N TRP A 53 -8.34 -11.41 1.83
CA TRP A 53 -9.20 -12.15 2.75
C TRP A 53 -10.66 -12.05 2.29
N ARG A 54 -11.08 -12.95 1.39
CA ARG A 54 -12.41 -12.90 0.75
C ARG A 54 -13.42 -13.93 1.28
N ASP A 55 -12.94 -15.10 1.72
CA ASP A 55 -13.79 -16.26 2.02
C ASP A 55 -14.02 -16.51 3.53
N THR A 56 -13.67 -15.55 4.38
CA THR A 56 -13.80 -15.67 5.85
C THR A 56 -14.50 -14.45 6.42
N ASP A 57 -15.22 -14.64 7.53
CA ASP A 57 -16.11 -13.62 8.10
C ASP A 57 -15.37 -12.36 8.61
N GLN A 58 -14.04 -12.39 8.78
CA GLN A 58 -13.22 -11.19 9.08
C GLN A 58 -11.71 -11.50 9.04
N ASN A 59 -10.90 -10.57 8.51
CA ASN A 59 -9.45 -10.58 8.67
C ASN A 59 -9.10 -10.22 10.13
N PRO A 60 -8.54 -11.15 10.94
CA PRO A 60 -8.28 -10.93 12.37
C PRO A 60 -7.22 -9.85 12.63
N GLU A 61 -6.40 -9.55 11.62
CA GLU A 61 -5.36 -8.54 11.70
C GLU A 61 -5.84 -7.15 11.24
N PHE A 62 -7.04 -7.01 10.70
CA PHE A 62 -7.49 -5.72 10.18
C PHE A 62 -8.72 -5.19 10.91
N LEU A 63 -8.54 -4.06 11.59
CA LEU A 63 -9.61 -3.34 12.29
C LEU A 63 -10.06 -2.17 11.44
N GLU A 64 -11.11 -2.36 10.65
CA GLU A 64 -11.66 -1.32 9.78
C GLU A 64 -12.19 -0.13 10.61
N ASP A 65 -11.81 1.11 10.24
CA ASP A 65 -12.32 2.33 10.88
C ASP A 65 -12.82 3.30 9.80
N PRO A 66 -14.16 3.41 9.63
CA PRO A 66 -14.75 4.28 8.62
C PRO A 66 -14.42 5.77 8.77
N ARG A 67 -13.94 6.21 9.94
CA ARG A 67 -13.61 7.60 10.22
C ARG A 67 -12.21 7.97 9.73
N LEU A 68 -11.31 6.98 9.60
CA LEU A 68 -9.95 7.22 9.12
C LEU A 68 -9.97 7.62 7.64
N LEU A 69 -9.22 8.69 7.35
CA LEU A 69 -9.01 9.21 5.99
C LEU A 69 -10.31 9.46 5.21
N ARG A 70 -11.42 9.75 5.89
CA ARG A 70 -12.77 9.79 5.31
C ARG A 70 -12.86 10.62 4.02
N SER A 71 -12.38 11.86 4.05
CA SER A 71 -12.45 12.76 2.88
C SER A 71 -11.68 12.21 1.68
N TRP A 72 -10.52 11.60 1.91
CA TRP A 72 -9.75 10.98 0.83
C TRP A 72 -10.41 9.69 0.34
N ARG A 73 -10.98 8.87 1.24
CA ARG A 73 -11.70 7.65 0.83
C ARG A 73 -12.84 7.96 -0.13
N ASP A 74 -13.62 9.00 0.16
CA ASP A 74 -14.69 9.45 -0.74
C ASP A 74 -14.15 9.81 -2.13
N ARG A 75 -12.96 10.43 -2.19
CA ARG A 75 -12.27 10.73 -3.45
C ARG A 75 -11.74 9.47 -4.14
N ALA A 76 -11.09 8.57 -3.40
CA ALA A 76 -10.54 7.33 -3.93
C ALA A 76 -11.63 6.47 -4.59
N VAL A 77 -12.81 6.39 -3.99
CA VAL A 77 -13.98 5.70 -4.57
C VAL A 77 -14.43 6.36 -5.88
N GLN A 78 -14.45 7.70 -5.96
CA GLN A 78 -14.77 8.42 -7.21
C GLN A 78 -13.73 8.18 -8.31
N GLU A 79 -12.48 7.92 -7.94
CA GLU A 79 -11.39 7.54 -8.84
C GLU A 79 -11.43 6.06 -9.24
N GLY A 80 -12.41 5.30 -8.73
CA GLY A 80 -12.60 3.87 -9.01
C GLY A 80 -11.75 2.94 -8.15
N LEU A 81 -11.05 3.47 -7.13
CA LEU A 81 -10.25 2.67 -6.22
C LEU A 81 -11.14 1.91 -5.24
N ARG A 82 -10.85 0.62 -5.09
CA ARG A 82 -11.50 -0.26 -4.13
C ARG A 82 -10.54 -0.49 -2.97
N ILE A 83 -10.81 0.24 -1.88
CA ILE A 83 -9.95 0.22 -0.69
C ILE A 83 -10.76 0.09 0.58
N ARG A 84 -10.15 -0.53 1.59
CA ARG A 84 -10.61 -0.51 2.98
C ARG A 84 -9.56 0.18 3.83
N VAL A 85 -9.99 1.00 4.78
CA VAL A 85 -9.07 1.77 5.63
C VAL A 85 -9.37 1.46 7.09
N GLY A 86 -8.31 1.21 7.84
CA GLY A 86 -8.40 0.80 9.22
C GLY A 86 -7.06 0.83 9.90
N ARG A 87 -6.91 -0.06 10.88
CA ARG A 87 -5.71 -0.25 11.66
C ARG A 87 -5.24 -1.69 11.53
N TRP A 88 -3.93 -1.87 11.38
CA TRP A 88 -3.33 -3.19 11.52
C TRP A 88 -3.29 -3.57 13.01
N ASN A 89 -3.87 -4.70 13.37
CA ASN A 89 -3.98 -5.23 14.72
C ASN A 89 -2.66 -5.87 15.19
N VAL A 90 -1.60 -5.06 15.22
CA VAL A 90 -0.26 -5.39 15.69
C VAL A 90 0.21 -4.30 16.66
N PRO A 91 1.28 -4.53 17.44
CA PRO A 91 1.86 -3.47 18.26
C PRO A 91 2.15 -2.20 17.43
N GLY A 92 1.77 -1.04 17.97
CA GLY A 92 1.84 0.26 17.27
C GLY A 92 0.55 0.69 16.59
N ASN A 93 -0.40 -0.23 16.36
CA ASN A 93 -1.72 0.04 15.76
C ASN A 93 -1.65 1.06 14.58
N PRO A 94 -0.81 0.80 13.57
CA PRO A 94 -0.60 1.78 12.50
C PRO A 94 -1.82 1.82 11.56
N ILE A 95 -1.94 2.91 10.78
CA ILE A 95 -2.95 2.99 9.72
C ILE A 95 -2.62 1.95 8.65
N ALA A 96 -3.63 1.19 8.23
CA ALA A 96 -3.53 0.24 7.13
C ALA A 96 -4.59 0.54 6.07
N ILE A 97 -4.18 0.47 4.81
CA ILE A 97 -5.04 0.55 3.63
C ILE A 97 -4.96 -0.81 2.93
N LEU A 98 -6.08 -1.52 2.88
CA LEU A 98 -6.18 -2.76 2.11
C LEU A 98 -6.71 -2.44 0.71
N VAL A 99 -6.02 -2.93 -0.31
CA VAL A 99 -6.29 -2.63 -1.72
C VAL A 99 -6.88 -3.86 -2.40
N ASP A 100 -8.12 -3.74 -2.89
CA ASP A 100 -8.72 -4.72 -3.79
C ASP A 100 -8.27 -4.46 -5.23
N PHE A 101 -7.25 -5.19 -5.65
CA PHE A 101 -6.70 -5.12 -7.01
C PHE A 101 -7.48 -5.97 -8.04
N SER A 102 -8.55 -6.67 -7.64
CA SER A 102 -9.29 -7.59 -8.54
C SER A 102 -9.84 -6.90 -9.79
N SER A 103 -10.18 -5.62 -9.69
CA SER A 103 -10.65 -4.82 -10.81
C SER A 103 -9.62 -4.75 -11.96
N TYR A 104 -8.33 -4.83 -11.65
CA TYR A 104 -7.25 -4.81 -12.65
C TYR A 104 -7.00 -6.16 -13.32
N ILE A 105 -7.53 -7.28 -12.80
CA ILE A 105 -7.35 -8.61 -13.41
C ILE A 105 -7.90 -8.63 -14.84
N SER A 106 -9.06 -8.00 -15.07
CA SER A 106 -9.67 -7.87 -16.40
C SER A 106 -8.83 -7.04 -17.38
N ARG A 107 -7.90 -6.22 -16.87
CA ARG A 107 -7.02 -5.32 -17.64
C ARG A 107 -5.55 -5.73 -17.54
N LYS A 108 -5.24 -6.92 -17.02
CA LYS A 108 -3.87 -7.37 -16.77
C LYS A 108 -3.00 -7.31 -18.03
N ASP A 109 -3.57 -7.66 -19.18
CA ASP A 109 -2.83 -7.71 -20.45
C ASP A 109 -2.46 -6.31 -20.92
N GLU A 110 -3.33 -5.32 -20.70
CA GLU A 110 -3.04 -3.90 -20.98
C GLU A 110 -1.88 -3.40 -20.10
N ILE A 111 -1.96 -3.69 -18.79
CA ILE A 111 -0.97 -3.25 -17.80
C ILE A 111 0.39 -3.89 -18.08
N PHE A 112 0.44 -5.21 -18.24
CA PHE A 112 1.70 -5.92 -18.52
C PHE A 112 2.28 -5.57 -19.89
N THR A 113 1.44 -5.23 -20.87
CA THR A 113 1.93 -4.66 -22.14
C THR A 113 2.67 -3.34 -21.91
N GLN A 114 2.21 -2.48 -20.99
CA GLN A 114 2.93 -1.24 -20.66
C GLN A 114 4.25 -1.55 -19.95
N PHE A 115 4.26 -2.47 -18.98
CA PHE A 115 5.50 -2.88 -18.30
C PHE A 115 6.55 -3.41 -19.27
N TRP A 116 6.14 -4.20 -20.26
CA TRP A 116 7.05 -4.64 -21.32
C TRP A 116 7.55 -3.47 -22.20
N LYS A 117 6.65 -2.56 -22.60
CA LYS A 117 6.99 -1.42 -23.45
C LYS A 117 8.00 -0.49 -22.77
N GLU A 118 7.79 -0.18 -21.50
CA GLU A 118 8.59 0.79 -20.74
C GLU A 118 9.84 0.14 -20.13
N PHE A 119 9.70 -1.03 -19.51
CA PHE A 119 10.74 -1.62 -18.66
C PHE A 119 11.26 -2.98 -19.15
N LYS A 120 10.67 -3.55 -20.22
CA LYS A 120 11.02 -4.89 -20.75
C LYS A 120 10.79 -6.02 -19.75
N VAL A 121 9.85 -5.85 -18.82
CA VAL A 121 9.39 -6.92 -17.94
C VAL A 121 8.49 -7.86 -18.73
N ASP A 122 8.92 -9.11 -18.91
CA ASP A 122 8.13 -10.15 -19.59
C ASP A 122 7.23 -10.88 -18.60
N SER A 123 5.92 -10.80 -18.83
CA SER A 123 4.88 -11.40 -18.01
C SER A 123 4.16 -12.57 -18.69
N ILE A 124 4.57 -12.98 -19.89
CA ILE A 124 3.83 -13.94 -20.74
C ILE A 124 3.71 -15.31 -20.08
N SER A 125 4.78 -15.79 -19.43
CA SER A 125 4.80 -17.06 -18.71
C SER A 125 4.35 -16.94 -17.25
N GLY A 126 4.07 -15.73 -16.77
CA GLY A 126 3.69 -15.45 -15.39
C GLY A 126 2.39 -16.15 -15.00
N GLN A 127 2.44 -16.93 -13.93
CA GLN A 127 1.28 -17.58 -13.34
C GLN A 127 0.64 -16.66 -12.28
N TRP A 128 -0.42 -17.12 -11.61
CA TRP A 128 -1.17 -16.29 -10.65
C TRP A 128 -0.32 -15.79 -9.47
N ASP A 129 0.67 -16.57 -9.05
CA ASP A 129 1.67 -16.19 -8.04
C ASP A 129 2.55 -15.00 -8.48
N TYR A 130 2.62 -14.69 -9.77
CA TYR A 130 3.21 -13.46 -10.31
C TYR A 130 2.15 -12.39 -10.62
N VAL A 131 1.04 -12.79 -11.26
CA VAL A 131 0.01 -11.86 -11.76
C VAL A 131 -0.64 -11.09 -10.62
N GLU A 132 -1.04 -11.76 -9.54
CA GLU A 132 -1.71 -11.10 -8.41
C GLU A 132 -0.80 -10.07 -7.72
N PRO A 133 0.43 -10.40 -7.28
CA PRO A 133 1.30 -9.41 -6.67
C PRO A 133 1.70 -8.28 -7.64
N ALA A 134 1.90 -8.56 -8.93
CA ALA A 134 2.17 -7.51 -9.92
C ALA A 134 1.00 -6.52 -10.06
N LEU A 135 -0.24 -7.01 -10.07
CA LEU A 135 -1.41 -6.13 -10.10
C LEU A 135 -1.60 -5.38 -8.79
N PHE A 136 -1.24 -5.99 -7.66
CA PHE A 136 -1.24 -5.32 -6.36
C PHE A 136 -0.20 -4.20 -6.27
N GLY A 137 1.03 -4.41 -6.76
CA GLY A 137 2.06 -3.38 -6.84
C GLY A 137 1.58 -2.17 -7.66
N TYR A 138 1.05 -2.45 -8.86
CA TYR A 138 0.46 -1.44 -9.73
C TYR A 138 -0.67 -0.65 -9.04
N ALA A 139 -1.62 -1.37 -8.43
CA ALA A 139 -2.75 -0.76 -7.71
C ALA A 139 -2.28 0.08 -6.52
N SER A 140 -1.26 -0.38 -5.79
CA SER A 140 -0.68 0.33 -4.65
C SER A 140 -0.03 1.64 -5.07
N GLY A 141 0.67 1.66 -6.21
CA GLY A 141 1.21 2.89 -6.80
C GLY A 141 0.12 3.94 -7.06
N ILE A 142 -1.01 3.51 -7.64
CA ILE A 142 -2.16 4.40 -7.89
C ILE A 142 -2.78 4.90 -6.57
N VAL A 143 -2.88 4.04 -5.55
CA VAL A 143 -3.39 4.43 -4.22
C VAL A 143 -2.50 5.49 -3.58
N VAL A 144 -1.18 5.31 -3.61
CA VAL A 144 -0.22 6.30 -3.10
C VAL A 144 -0.33 7.61 -3.89
N GLU A 145 -0.41 7.55 -5.22
CA GLU A 145 -0.60 8.74 -6.06
C GLU A 145 -1.88 9.50 -5.70
N SER A 146 -3.01 8.80 -5.61
CA SER A 146 -4.31 9.37 -5.22
C SER A 146 -4.22 10.06 -3.85
N PHE A 147 -3.63 9.38 -2.85
CA PHE A 147 -3.47 9.93 -1.52
C PHE A 147 -2.62 11.20 -1.53
N VAL A 148 -1.45 11.15 -2.18
CA VAL A 148 -0.51 12.28 -2.22
C VAL A 148 -1.16 13.47 -2.92
N ARG A 149 -1.79 13.28 -4.07
CA ARG A 149 -2.46 14.36 -4.81
C ARG A 149 -3.61 15.02 -4.03
N PHE A 150 -4.33 14.24 -3.23
CA PHE A 150 -5.47 14.75 -2.48
C PHE A 150 -5.07 15.42 -1.16
N ASN A 151 -4.12 14.85 -0.42
CA ASN A 151 -3.82 15.26 0.96
C ASN A 151 -2.59 16.17 1.07
N LEU A 152 -1.63 16.06 0.14
CA LEU A 152 -0.32 16.68 0.32
C LEU A 152 -0.13 17.89 -0.59
N ALA A 153 0.28 19.00 0.01
CA ALA A 153 0.81 20.15 -0.70
C ALA A 153 2.18 19.85 -1.35
N PRO A 154 2.58 20.56 -2.42
CA PRO A 154 3.83 20.30 -3.16
C PRO A 154 5.14 20.39 -2.36
N HIS A 155 5.12 21.01 -1.18
CA HIS A 155 6.30 21.14 -0.32
C HIS A 155 6.48 19.97 0.66
N HIS A 156 5.47 19.12 0.83
CA HIS A 156 5.60 17.93 1.68
C HIS A 156 6.54 16.91 1.02
N LYS A 157 7.34 16.27 1.86
CA LYS A 157 8.23 15.16 1.49
C LYS A 157 7.56 13.84 1.82
N SER A 158 7.12 13.10 0.80
CA SER A 158 6.61 11.74 0.97
C SER A 158 7.62 10.71 0.50
N VAL A 159 7.74 9.61 1.24
CA VAL A 159 8.53 8.43 0.86
C VAL A 159 7.59 7.24 0.72
N ALA A 160 7.75 6.47 -0.35
CA ALA A 160 7.11 5.17 -0.52
C ALA A 160 8.18 4.08 -0.53
N GLN A 161 8.08 3.16 0.42
CA GLN A 161 8.99 2.02 0.58
C GLN A 161 8.23 0.74 0.24
N PHE A 162 8.73 0.01 -0.75
CA PHE A 162 8.13 -1.22 -1.28
C PHE A 162 8.96 -2.41 -0.82
N HIS A 163 8.31 -3.43 -0.25
CA HIS A 163 8.96 -4.61 0.31
C HIS A 163 8.79 -5.81 -0.62
N GLU A 164 9.92 -6.41 -1.02
CA GLU A 164 10.03 -7.54 -1.96
C GLU A 164 9.52 -7.29 -3.38
N TRP A 165 9.89 -8.20 -4.28
CA TRP A 165 9.51 -8.17 -5.70
C TRP A 165 7.99 -8.14 -5.91
N MET A 166 7.21 -8.69 -4.98
CA MET A 166 5.74 -8.73 -5.03
C MET A 166 5.09 -7.34 -5.01
N THR A 167 5.86 -6.28 -4.75
CA THR A 167 5.37 -4.90 -4.73
C THR A 167 6.17 -3.97 -5.65
N GLY A 168 7.05 -4.54 -6.48
CA GLY A 168 8.03 -3.79 -7.29
C GLY A 168 7.58 -3.44 -8.72
N THR A 169 6.28 -3.50 -9.00
CA THR A 169 5.67 -3.29 -10.33
C THR A 169 4.84 -2.02 -10.39
#